data_AF-A0A972A6T5-F1
#
_entry.id   AF-A0A972A6T5-F1
#
_cell.length_a   1.000
_cell.length_b   1.000
_cell.length_c   1.000
_cell.angle_alpha   90.00
_cell.angle_beta   90.00
_cell.angle_gamma   90.00
#
_symmetry.space_group_name_H-M   'P 1'
#
loop_
_entity.id
_entity.type
_entity.pdbx_description
1 polymer ?
#
loop_
_entity_poly.entity_id
_entity_poly.type
_entity_poly.pdbx_seq_one_letter_code
_entity_poly.pdbx_strand_id
1 'polypeptide(L)'
;MEKGSFTVEVKALADIITFQEEYPSIDSYWRSVILFGRNVASYKFALAKSLLEIVETGKTIITLEDLAVPFSKNLCEHIANSPKQATCKSSKFLDACKQYNSGIIEHDQLINITVQLGFNNVLDAFHTVNFKKVPVKFFEKDFSYGRKRIILTDSIFKLQEVAFFDNFMYEAEACFLQVGNPHFCKIFSSLQVGETYVNHSSNPFLLVNA
;
A
#
# COMPACT_ATOMS: atom_id res chain seq x y z
N MET A 1 -29.29 11.37 -15.66
CA MET A 1 -28.50 12.37 -14.92
C MET A 1 -27.18 11.69 -14.60
N GLU A 2 -26.13 11.93 -15.39
CA GLU A 2 -24.89 11.11 -15.36
C GLU A 2 -23.62 11.91 -15.73
N LYS A 3 -23.72 13.23 -15.89
CA LYS A 3 -22.61 14.08 -16.35
C LYS A 3 -21.60 14.48 -15.26
N GLY A 4 -21.91 14.25 -13.98
CA GLY A 4 -21.08 14.70 -12.84
C GLY A 4 -20.02 13.70 -12.37
N SER A 5 -20.27 12.39 -12.52
CA SER A 5 -19.30 11.35 -12.13
C SER A 5 -18.17 11.20 -13.17
N PHE A 6 -18.53 11.29 -14.46
CA PHE A 6 -17.57 11.18 -15.57
C PHE A 6 -16.48 12.25 -15.53
N THR A 7 -16.80 13.51 -15.21
CA THR A 7 -15.82 14.61 -15.13
C THR A 7 -14.83 14.49 -13.97
N VAL A 8 -15.19 13.75 -12.92
CA VAL A 8 -14.38 13.60 -11.70
C VAL A 8 -13.34 12.51 -11.89
N GLU A 9 -13.72 11.37 -12.46
CA GLU A 9 -12.78 10.31 -12.84
C GLU A 9 -11.75 10.83 -13.83
N VAL A 10 -12.19 11.62 -14.82
CA VAL A 10 -11.31 12.24 -15.81
C VAL A 10 -10.31 13.19 -15.15
N LYS A 11 -10.70 13.92 -14.11
CA LYS A 11 -9.79 14.83 -13.39
C LYS A 11 -8.76 14.09 -12.55
N ALA A 12 -9.16 13.08 -11.77
CA ALA A 12 -8.23 12.29 -10.97
C ALA A 12 -7.27 11.47 -11.87
N LEU A 13 -7.77 10.96 -13.01
CA LEU A 13 -6.93 10.37 -14.06
C LEU A 13 -5.92 11.40 -14.60
N ALA A 14 -6.36 12.62 -14.89
CA ALA A 14 -5.49 13.68 -15.37
C ALA A 14 -4.41 14.02 -14.33
N ASP A 15 -4.76 14.21 -13.06
CA ASP A 15 -3.79 14.56 -12.02
C ASP A 15 -2.72 13.45 -11.82
N ILE A 16 -3.10 12.18 -11.91
CA ILE A 16 -2.16 11.04 -11.82
C ILE A 16 -1.26 10.96 -13.05
N ILE A 17 -1.83 11.13 -14.25
CA ILE A 17 -1.08 11.11 -15.51
C ILE A 17 -0.11 12.30 -15.53
N THR A 18 -0.58 13.50 -15.21
CA THR A 18 0.25 14.70 -15.07
C THR A 18 1.38 14.47 -14.08
N PHE A 19 1.13 13.89 -12.90
CA PHE A 19 2.19 13.60 -11.94
C PHE A 19 3.25 12.62 -12.48
N GLN A 20 2.83 11.56 -13.19
CA GLN A 20 3.73 10.57 -13.78
C GLN A 20 4.48 11.08 -15.03
N GLU A 21 3.88 12.00 -15.79
CA GLU A 21 4.45 12.58 -17.01
C GLU A 21 5.35 13.79 -16.72
N GLU A 22 5.01 14.63 -15.74
CA GLU A 22 5.83 15.78 -15.34
C GLU A 22 7.07 15.36 -14.54
N TYR A 23 6.98 14.27 -13.77
CA TYR A 23 8.08 13.77 -12.93
C TYR A 23 8.31 12.26 -13.15
N PRO A 24 8.75 11.82 -14.34
CA PRO A 24 9.01 10.41 -14.63
C PRO A 24 10.27 9.94 -13.90
N SER A 25 10.09 9.54 -12.65
CA SER A 25 11.16 9.06 -11.78
C SER A 25 10.67 7.91 -10.92
N ILE A 26 11.63 7.13 -10.41
CA ILE A 26 11.33 5.93 -9.65
C ILE A 26 10.58 6.21 -8.35
N ASP A 27 10.89 7.33 -7.70
CA ASP A 27 10.22 7.84 -6.52
C ASP A 27 8.81 8.33 -6.82
N SER A 28 8.58 9.02 -7.95
CA SER A 28 7.23 9.40 -8.37
C SER A 28 6.35 8.17 -8.63
N TYR A 29 6.88 7.13 -9.27
CA TYR A 29 6.12 5.89 -9.45
C TYR A 29 5.80 5.21 -8.12
N TRP A 30 6.77 5.14 -7.19
CA TRP A 30 6.54 4.61 -5.85
C TRP A 30 5.46 5.40 -5.11
N ARG A 31 5.61 6.73 -5.03
CA ARG A 31 4.61 7.62 -4.41
C ARG A 31 3.23 7.47 -5.05
N SER A 32 3.16 7.31 -6.37
CA SER A 32 1.87 7.12 -7.06
C SER A 32 1.18 5.81 -6.64
N VAL A 33 1.93 4.73 -6.40
CA VAL A 33 1.41 3.47 -5.86
C VAL A 33 0.90 3.67 -4.43
N ILE A 34 1.69 4.32 -3.58
CA ILE A 34 1.35 4.56 -2.18
C ILE A 34 0.09 5.45 -2.07
N LEU A 35 0.07 6.57 -2.78
CA LEU A 35 -1.00 7.57 -2.72
C LEU A 35 -2.27 7.15 -3.48
N PHE A 36 -2.13 6.57 -4.68
CA PHE A 36 -3.25 6.38 -5.61
C PHE A 36 -3.54 4.90 -5.96
N GLY A 37 -2.81 3.95 -5.38
CA GLY A 37 -3.00 2.51 -5.64
C GLY A 37 -4.38 1.96 -5.20
N ARG A 38 -4.89 0.97 -5.96
CA ARG A 38 -6.28 0.48 -5.97
C ARG A 38 -6.78 -0.31 -4.74
N ASN A 39 -6.00 -0.50 -3.66
CA ASN A 39 -6.41 -1.42 -2.58
C ASN A 39 -6.79 -0.79 -1.25
N VAL A 40 -7.69 -1.49 -0.56
CA VAL A 40 -8.33 -1.18 0.72
C VAL A 40 -7.28 -0.91 1.80
N ALA A 41 -6.97 0.37 1.91
CA ALA A 41 -6.48 1.13 3.04
C ALA A 41 -5.29 0.55 3.84
N SER A 42 -5.29 -0.62 4.48
CA SER A 42 -4.17 -1.04 5.35
C SER A 42 -3.06 -1.87 4.66
N TYR A 43 -3.43 -2.78 3.77
CA TYR A 43 -2.50 -3.85 3.34
C TYR A 43 -1.41 -3.34 2.40
N LYS A 44 -1.69 -2.35 1.55
CA LYS A 44 -0.69 -1.81 0.63
C LYS A 44 0.43 -1.07 1.36
N PHE A 45 0.10 -0.38 2.45
CA PHE A 45 1.09 0.35 3.26
C PHE A 45 1.91 -0.63 4.09
N ALA A 46 1.27 -1.64 4.69
CA ALA A 46 1.97 -2.74 5.34
C ALA A 46 2.95 -3.43 4.37
N LEU A 47 2.53 -3.70 3.11
CA LEU A 47 3.40 -4.29 2.09
C LEU A 47 4.54 -3.35 1.71
N ALA A 48 4.26 -2.07 1.46
CA ALA A 48 5.28 -1.08 1.10
C ALA A 48 6.37 -0.97 2.18
N LYS A 49 5.96 -0.82 3.44
CA LYS A 49 6.86 -0.73 4.59
C LYS A 49 7.71 -2.00 4.74
N SER A 50 7.07 -3.16 4.61
CA SER A 50 7.76 -4.46 4.67
C SER A 50 8.79 -4.64 3.56
N LEU A 51 8.47 -4.18 2.34
CA LEU A 51 9.42 -4.23 1.24
C LEU A 51 10.63 -3.33 1.53
N LEU A 52 10.42 -2.10 2.02
CA LEU A 52 11.51 -1.19 2.38
C LEU A 52 12.40 -1.77 3.49
N GLU A 53 11.82 -2.38 4.52
CA GLU A 53 12.58 -3.09 5.57
C GLU A 53 13.42 -4.26 5.01
N ILE A 54 12.88 -5.03 4.08
CA ILE A 54 13.60 -6.17 3.49
C ILE A 54 14.75 -5.69 2.60
N VAL A 55 14.58 -4.59 1.87
CA VAL A 55 15.60 -4.07 0.96
C VAL A 55 16.87 -3.70 1.73
N GLU A 56 16.75 -3.22 2.98
CA GLU A 56 17.89 -2.96 3.88
C GLU A 56 18.72 -4.23 4.18
N THR A 57 18.13 -5.42 4.08
CA THR A 57 18.85 -6.69 4.27
C THR A 57 19.68 -7.11 3.06
N GLY A 58 19.53 -6.46 1.91
CA GLY A 58 20.23 -6.77 0.66
C GLY A 58 19.76 -8.07 -0.02
N LYS A 59 18.71 -8.73 0.47
CA LYS A 59 18.15 -9.95 -0.14
C LYS A 59 17.41 -9.60 -1.44
N THR A 60 17.76 -10.24 -2.54
CA THR A 60 17.07 -10.07 -3.84
C THR A 60 15.92 -11.04 -4.06
N ILE A 61 15.98 -12.22 -3.45
CA ILE A 61 14.94 -13.24 -3.53
C ILE A 61 14.53 -13.60 -2.11
N ILE A 62 13.24 -13.47 -1.82
CA ILE A 62 12.65 -13.81 -0.52
C ILE A 62 11.51 -14.82 -0.69
N THR A 63 11.28 -15.61 0.33
CA THR A 63 10.08 -16.47 0.41
C THR A 63 8.86 -15.65 0.82
N LEU A 64 7.67 -16.24 0.69
CA LEU A 64 6.44 -15.59 1.17
C LEU A 64 6.41 -15.54 2.70
N GLU A 65 7.04 -16.51 3.36
CA GLU A 65 7.28 -16.57 4.79
C GLU A 65 8.21 -15.44 5.27
N ASP A 66 9.31 -15.19 4.55
CA ASP A 66 10.21 -14.05 4.83
C ASP A 66 9.45 -12.71 4.75
N LEU A 67 8.58 -12.55 3.75
CA LEU A 67 7.76 -11.35 3.60
C LEU A 67 6.64 -11.27 4.66
N ALA A 68 6.10 -12.41 5.08
CA ALA A 68 5.01 -12.48 6.06
C ALA A 68 5.41 -11.87 7.40
N VAL A 69 6.65 -12.01 7.83
CA VAL A 69 7.15 -11.52 9.13
C VAL A 69 7.00 -10.00 9.26
N PRO A 70 7.66 -9.15 8.45
CA PRO A 70 7.49 -7.70 8.55
C PRO A 70 6.07 -7.27 8.18
N PHE A 71 5.40 -7.98 7.28
CA PHE A 71 4.05 -7.64 6.85
C PHE A 71 3.00 -7.79 7.96
N SER A 72 2.99 -8.94 8.64
CA SER A 72 2.05 -9.17 9.74
C SER A 72 2.39 -8.31 10.95
N LYS A 73 3.68 -8.09 11.24
CA LYS A 73 4.14 -7.18 12.30
C LYS A 73 3.60 -5.77 12.09
N ASN A 74 3.87 -5.16 10.93
CA ASN A 74 3.42 -3.80 10.61
C ASN A 74 1.90 -3.65 10.68
N LEU A 75 1.16 -4.68 10.25
CA LEU A 75 -0.29 -4.66 10.33
C LEU A 75 -0.81 -4.82 11.77
N CYS A 76 -0.20 -5.70 12.56
CA CYS A 76 -0.53 -5.90 13.98
C CYS A 76 -0.28 -4.62 14.79
N GLU A 77 0.88 -3.98 14.60
CA GLU A 77 1.22 -2.69 15.24
C GLU A 77 0.21 -1.60 14.86
N HIS A 78 -0.12 -1.48 13.57
CA HIS A 78 -1.12 -0.51 13.14
C HIS A 78 -2.49 -0.75 13.78
N ILE A 79 -2.96 -2.00 13.82
CA ILE A 79 -4.26 -2.36 14.43
C ILE A 79 -4.26 -2.06 15.93
N ALA A 80 -3.15 -2.33 16.64
CA ALA A 80 -3.03 -2.05 18.07
C ALA A 80 -3.11 -0.55 18.36
N ASN A 81 -2.46 0.27 17.53
CA ASN A 81 -2.40 1.72 17.71
C ASN A 81 -3.65 2.45 17.21
N SER A 82 -4.40 1.84 16.28
CA SER A 82 -5.54 2.47 15.60
C SER A 82 -6.83 1.64 15.65
N PRO A 83 -7.33 1.21 16.83
CA PRO A 83 -8.44 0.27 16.95
C PRO A 83 -9.78 0.79 16.41
N LYS A 84 -9.99 2.13 16.43
CA LYS A 84 -11.21 2.78 15.89
C LYS A 84 -11.34 2.66 14.36
N GLN A 85 -10.21 2.45 13.67
CA GLN A 85 -10.12 2.42 12.21
C GLN A 85 -10.30 1.00 11.63
N ALA A 86 -10.31 -0.04 12.47
CA ALA A 86 -10.53 -1.44 12.07
C ALA A 86 -12.01 -1.79 11.75
N THR A 87 -12.87 -0.77 11.58
CA THR A 87 -14.33 -0.89 11.40
C THR A 87 -14.75 -1.13 9.95
N CYS A 88 -13.85 -1.00 8.97
CA CYS A 88 -14.13 -1.38 7.58
C CYS A 88 -13.90 -2.89 7.38
N LYS A 89 -14.99 -3.65 7.17
CA LYS A 89 -15.08 -5.09 6.83
C LYS A 89 -13.93 -5.95 7.39
N SER A 90 -14.17 -6.58 8.55
CA SER A 90 -13.21 -7.56 9.09
C SER A 90 -12.93 -8.67 8.08
N SER A 91 -11.66 -9.06 7.99
CA SER A 91 -11.23 -10.23 7.24
C SER A 91 -10.68 -11.25 8.22
N LYS A 92 -10.68 -12.53 7.83
CA LYS A 92 -10.08 -13.61 8.64
C LYS A 92 -8.62 -13.30 9.02
N PHE A 93 -7.88 -12.59 8.16
CA PHE A 93 -6.51 -12.19 8.45
C PHE A 93 -6.43 -11.03 9.46
N LEU A 94 -7.29 -10.01 9.34
CA LEU A 94 -7.38 -8.93 10.33
C LEU A 94 -7.76 -9.46 11.72
N ASP A 95 -8.63 -10.46 11.77
CA ASP A 95 -9.03 -11.10 13.02
C ASP A 95 -7.86 -11.90 13.64
N ALA A 96 -7.05 -12.57 12.82
CA ALA A 96 -5.83 -13.22 13.28
C ALA A 96 -4.83 -12.21 13.86
N CYS A 97 -4.66 -11.04 13.23
CA CYS A 97 -3.80 -9.97 13.76
C CYS A 97 -4.30 -9.46 15.14
N LYS A 98 -5.61 -9.30 15.31
CA LYS A 98 -6.22 -8.93 16.60
C LYS A 98 -6.01 -10.01 17.66
N GLN A 99 -6.14 -11.29 17.29
CA GLN A 99 -5.89 -12.42 18.17
C GLN A 99 -4.43 -12.47 18.61
N TYR A 100 -3.49 -12.23 17.70
CA TYR A 100 -2.07 -12.15 18.01
C TYR A 100 -1.79 -11.01 19.00
N ASN A 101 -2.32 -9.82 18.75
CA ASN A 101 -2.20 -8.68 19.67
C ASN A 101 -2.81 -8.95 21.05
N SER A 102 -3.77 -9.88 21.14
CA SER A 102 -4.41 -10.29 22.40
C SER A 102 -3.72 -11.49 23.06
N GLY A 103 -2.62 -12.00 22.49
CA GLY A 103 -1.91 -13.19 22.98
C GLY A 103 -2.64 -14.52 22.80
N ILE A 104 -3.64 -14.57 21.89
CA ILE A 104 -4.47 -15.77 21.66
C ILE A 104 -3.78 -16.74 20.69
N ILE A 105 -3.04 -16.23 19.71
CA ILE A 105 -2.28 -17.04 18.75
C ILE A 105 -0.80 -16.72 18.84
N GLU A 106 0.03 -17.73 18.60
CA GLU A 106 1.48 -17.62 18.60
C GLU A 106 1.99 -17.00 17.29
N HIS A 107 3.25 -16.53 17.32
CA HIS A 107 3.90 -15.91 16.16
C HIS A 107 3.85 -16.82 14.93
N ASP A 108 4.21 -18.10 15.05
CA ASP A 108 4.23 -19.02 13.91
C ASP A 108 2.83 -19.25 13.31
N GLN A 109 1.78 -19.21 14.14
CA GLN A 109 0.40 -19.29 13.67
C GLN A 109 0.03 -18.03 12.87
N LEU A 110 0.43 -16.85 13.33
CA LEU A 110 0.24 -15.59 12.60
C LEU A 110 0.94 -15.63 11.24
N ILE A 111 2.20 -16.09 11.18
CA ILE A 111 2.96 -16.19 9.93
C ILE A 111 2.26 -17.13 8.94
N ASN A 112 1.86 -18.32 9.40
CA ASN A 112 1.15 -19.29 8.56
C ASN A 112 -0.16 -18.74 7.99
N ILE A 113 -0.96 -18.05 8.81
CA ILE A 113 -2.21 -17.41 8.37
C ILE A 113 -1.90 -16.29 7.37
N THR A 114 -0.85 -15.50 7.60
CA THR A 114 -0.41 -14.41 6.73
C THR A 114 -0.04 -14.91 5.34
N VAL A 115 0.76 -15.98 5.26
CA VAL A 115 1.14 -16.63 4.00
C VAL A 115 -0.08 -17.13 3.22
N GLN A 116 -1.11 -17.63 3.93
CA GLN A 116 -2.32 -18.16 3.31
C GLN A 116 -3.32 -17.08 2.86
N LEU A 117 -3.46 -15.99 3.63
CA LEU A 117 -4.57 -15.05 3.47
C LEU A 117 -4.13 -13.59 3.27
N GLY A 118 -2.95 -13.21 3.76
CA GLY A 118 -2.48 -11.82 3.78
C GLY A 118 -2.17 -11.26 2.39
N PHE A 119 -1.78 -12.11 1.46
CA PHE A 119 -1.25 -11.69 0.16
C PHE A 119 -2.20 -11.81 -1.03
N ASN A 120 -3.42 -12.33 -0.82
CA ASN A 120 -4.34 -12.76 -1.90
C ASN A 120 -4.60 -11.71 -2.98
N ASN A 121 -4.68 -10.43 -2.60
CA ASN A 121 -5.00 -9.34 -3.53
C ASN A 121 -3.89 -8.28 -3.63
N VAL A 122 -3.09 -8.12 -2.56
CA VAL A 122 -2.19 -6.97 -2.46
C VAL A 122 -1.00 -7.08 -3.41
N LEU A 123 -0.44 -8.28 -3.60
CA LEU A 123 0.71 -8.48 -4.49
C LEU A 123 0.38 -8.17 -5.95
N ASP A 124 -0.81 -8.56 -6.41
CA ASP A 124 -1.23 -8.35 -7.81
C ASP A 124 -1.64 -6.91 -8.10
N ALA A 125 -2.24 -6.25 -7.10
CA ALA A 125 -2.72 -4.89 -7.26
C ALA A 125 -1.68 -3.82 -6.94
N PHE A 126 -0.55 -4.15 -6.29
CA PHE A 126 0.43 -3.17 -5.82
C PHE A 126 0.91 -2.25 -6.94
N HIS A 127 1.26 -2.82 -8.09
CA HIS A 127 1.74 -2.06 -9.25
C HIS A 127 0.61 -1.47 -10.12
N THR A 128 -0.62 -1.35 -9.59
CA THR A 128 -1.77 -0.84 -10.34
C THR A 128 -2.29 0.45 -9.72
N VAL A 129 -2.21 1.53 -10.50
CA VAL A 129 -2.74 2.86 -10.17
C VAL A 129 -3.80 3.21 -11.20
N ASN A 130 -5.00 3.55 -10.73
CA ASN A 130 -6.12 3.95 -11.59
C ASN A 130 -6.34 3.02 -12.82
N PHE A 131 -6.46 1.73 -12.54
CA PHE A 131 -6.66 0.65 -13.53
C PHE A 131 -5.51 0.43 -14.53
N LYS A 132 -4.41 1.19 -14.43
CA LYS A 132 -3.21 1.04 -15.26
C LYS A 132 -2.05 0.51 -14.44
N LYS A 133 -1.21 -0.32 -15.06
CA LYS A 133 0.05 -0.74 -14.44
C LYS A 133 1.05 0.40 -14.51
N VAL A 134 1.75 0.66 -13.42
CA VAL A 134 2.91 1.55 -13.45
C VAL A 134 4.01 0.93 -14.32
N PRO A 135 4.80 1.74 -15.04
CA PRO A 135 5.83 1.24 -15.95
C PRO A 135 7.01 0.59 -15.23
N VAL A 136 7.17 0.86 -13.93
CA VAL A 136 8.24 0.32 -13.08
C VAL A 136 7.69 -0.76 -12.16
N LYS A 137 8.35 -1.92 -12.13
CA LYS A 137 8.10 -2.96 -11.13
C LYS A 137 9.14 -2.87 -10.02
N PHE A 138 8.68 -2.94 -8.78
CA PHE A 138 9.52 -3.00 -7.57
C PHE A 138 9.77 -4.43 -7.10
N PHE A 139 8.86 -5.34 -7.45
CA PHE A 139 9.03 -6.77 -7.24
C PHE A 139 8.26 -7.58 -8.29
N GLU A 140 8.62 -8.84 -8.44
CA GLU A 140 7.88 -9.84 -9.19
C GLU A 140 7.57 -11.04 -8.30
N LYS A 141 6.38 -11.63 -8.45
CA LYS A 141 6.05 -12.89 -7.79
C LYS A 141 6.39 -14.06 -8.71
N ASP A 142 7.13 -15.03 -8.20
CA ASP A 142 7.38 -16.31 -8.86
C ASP A 142 6.71 -17.42 -8.07
N PHE A 143 5.49 -17.76 -8.48
CA PHE A 143 4.65 -18.80 -7.88
C PHE A 143 4.68 -20.11 -8.69
N SER A 144 5.66 -20.23 -9.59
CA SER A 144 5.84 -21.37 -10.48
C SER A 144 6.33 -22.60 -9.71
N TYR A 145 5.95 -23.79 -10.17
CA TYR A 145 6.47 -25.07 -9.65
C TYR A 145 6.34 -25.25 -8.13
N GLY A 146 5.29 -24.70 -7.51
CA GLY A 146 5.02 -24.82 -6.08
C GLY A 146 5.93 -23.98 -5.17
N ARG A 147 6.85 -23.20 -5.75
CA ARG A 147 7.65 -22.22 -5.00
C ARG A 147 6.82 -20.97 -4.84
N LYS A 148 6.89 -20.29 -3.68
CA LYS A 148 6.27 -18.98 -3.47
C LYS A 148 7.36 -17.97 -3.15
N ARG A 149 7.89 -17.33 -4.19
CA ARG A 149 9.01 -16.38 -4.05
C ARG A 149 8.60 -15.00 -4.52
N ILE A 150 9.17 -13.99 -3.87
CA ILE A 150 9.14 -12.61 -4.32
C ILE A 150 10.56 -12.24 -4.73
N ILE A 151 10.71 -11.78 -5.96
CA ILE A 151 11.97 -11.34 -6.56
C ILE A 151 11.95 -9.82 -6.54
N LEU A 152 12.80 -9.22 -5.71
CA LEU A 152 12.99 -7.78 -5.66
C LEU A 152 13.77 -7.32 -6.89
N THR A 153 13.30 -6.26 -7.55
CA THR A 153 13.95 -5.72 -8.75
C THR A 153 14.96 -4.65 -8.38
N ASP A 154 15.89 -4.34 -9.28
CA ASP A 154 16.83 -3.23 -9.09
C ASP A 154 16.13 -1.90 -8.78
N SER A 155 14.88 -1.74 -9.27
CA SER A 155 14.07 -0.57 -9.02
C SER A 155 13.86 -0.31 -7.53
N ILE A 156 13.60 -1.34 -6.72
CA ILE A 156 13.35 -1.11 -5.29
C ILE A 156 14.64 -0.78 -4.54
N PHE A 157 15.78 -1.34 -4.96
CA PHE A 157 17.09 -1.00 -4.39
C PHE A 157 17.51 0.43 -4.76
N LYS A 158 17.24 0.86 -5.99
CA LYS A 158 17.47 2.24 -6.43
C LYS A 158 16.69 3.28 -5.62
N LEU A 159 15.58 2.91 -4.97
CA LEU A 159 14.89 3.84 -4.06
C LEU A 159 15.79 4.28 -2.91
N GLN A 160 16.66 3.40 -2.40
CA GLN A 160 17.61 3.74 -1.32
C GLN A 160 18.63 4.80 -1.75
N GLU A 161 18.90 4.91 -3.04
CA GLU A 161 19.83 5.89 -3.61
C GLU A 161 19.15 7.25 -3.85
N VAL A 162 17.83 7.32 -3.77
CA VAL A 162 17.08 8.58 -3.95
C VAL A 162 17.21 9.44 -2.69
N ALA A 163 17.38 10.75 -2.90
CA ALA A 163 17.34 11.71 -1.81
C ALA A 163 16.03 11.56 -1.01
N PHE A 164 16.13 11.62 0.32
CA PHE A 164 14.99 11.48 1.24
C PHE A 164 14.31 10.10 1.21
N PHE A 165 15.07 9.01 1.04
CA PHE A 165 14.53 7.64 1.16
C PHE A 165 13.70 7.42 2.44
N ASP A 166 14.15 7.98 3.56
CA ASP A 166 13.44 7.92 4.85
C ASP A 166 12.01 8.48 4.74
N ASN A 167 11.78 9.46 3.86
CA ASN A 167 10.45 10.03 3.63
C ASN A 167 9.48 8.98 3.09
N PHE A 168 9.91 7.96 2.34
CA PHE A 168 8.98 6.93 1.86
C PHE A 168 8.41 6.10 3.01
N MET A 169 9.21 5.83 4.04
CA MET A 169 8.73 5.16 5.26
C MET A 169 7.75 6.04 6.01
N TYR A 170 8.06 7.33 6.17
CA TYR A 170 7.17 8.30 6.81
C TYR A 170 5.86 8.51 6.02
N GLU A 171 5.93 8.62 4.69
CA GLU A 171 4.78 8.77 3.80
C GLU A 171 3.88 7.53 3.88
N ALA A 172 4.47 6.33 3.84
CA ALA A 172 3.72 5.08 3.98
C ALA A 172 3.03 5.00 5.35
N GLU A 173 3.74 5.32 6.44
CA GLU A 173 3.19 5.32 7.80
C GLU A 173 2.10 6.39 7.99
N ALA A 174 2.33 7.62 7.52
CA ALA A 174 1.37 8.71 7.61
C ALA A 174 0.08 8.37 6.86
N CYS A 175 0.18 7.77 5.67
CA CYS A 175 -0.99 7.29 4.94
C CYS A 175 -1.66 6.13 5.67
N PHE A 176 -0.89 5.23 6.28
CA PHE A 176 -1.41 4.10 7.05
C PHE A 176 -2.24 4.58 8.24
N LEU A 177 -1.76 5.56 9.02
CA LEU A 177 -2.49 6.12 10.16
C LEU A 177 -3.80 6.86 9.79
N GLN A 178 -3.95 7.26 8.52
CA GLN A 178 -5.18 7.91 8.06
C GLN A 178 -6.24 6.93 7.53
N VAL A 179 -5.87 5.68 7.28
CA VAL A 179 -6.78 4.59 6.89
C VAL A 179 -7.93 4.48 7.89
N GLY A 180 -9.19 4.47 7.44
CA GLY A 180 -10.33 4.34 8.35
C GLY A 180 -10.81 5.65 8.99
N ASN A 181 -10.11 6.78 8.81
CA ASN A 181 -10.72 8.09 9.06
C ASN A 181 -11.88 8.27 8.06
N PRO A 182 -13.12 8.56 8.50
CA PRO A 182 -14.26 8.69 7.60
C PRO A 182 -14.01 9.67 6.43
N HIS A 183 -13.27 10.76 6.66
CA HIS A 183 -12.91 11.72 5.61
C HIS A 183 -11.88 11.14 4.63
N PHE A 184 -10.89 10.41 5.12
CA PHE A 184 -9.86 9.78 4.29
C PHE A 184 -10.38 8.55 3.55
N CYS A 185 -11.19 7.70 4.21
CA CYS A 185 -11.92 6.60 3.59
C CYS A 185 -12.89 7.10 2.52
N LYS A 186 -13.56 8.24 2.76
CA LYS A 186 -14.38 8.91 1.74
C LYS A 186 -13.52 9.40 0.58
N ILE A 187 -12.41 10.09 0.82
CA ILE A 187 -11.48 10.51 -0.25
C ILE A 187 -10.94 9.30 -1.03
N PHE A 188 -10.54 8.22 -0.36
CA PHE A 188 -10.04 6.99 -0.99
C PHE A 188 -11.13 6.19 -1.72
N SER A 189 -12.33 6.09 -1.17
CA SER A 189 -13.46 5.45 -1.85
C SER A 189 -13.93 6.28 -3.05
N SER A 190 -13.90 7.62 -2.93
CA SER A 190 -14.21 8.59 -3.98
C SER A 190 -13.14 8.68 -5.08
N LEU A 191 -11.90 8.30 -4.78
CA LEU A 191 -10.81 8.16 -5.75
C LEU A 191 -10.82 6.79 -6.45
N GLN A 192 -11.39 5.76 -5.81
CA GLN A 192 -11.54 4.41 -6.37
C GLN A 192 -12.88 4.18 -7.09
N VAL A 193 -13.89 4.98 -6.76
CA VAL A 193 -15.22 5.05 -7.37
C VAL A 193 -15.45 6.54 -7.60
N GLY A 194 -15.51 7.02 -8.84
CA GLY A 194 -15.50 8.46 -9.18
C GLY A 194 -16.67 9.31 -8.66
N GLU A 195 -16.83 9.41 -7.35
CA GLU A 195 -17.85 10.23 -6.68
C GLU A 195 -17.17 11.31 -5.83
N THR A 196 -17.15 12.52 -6.39
CA THR A 196 -16.88 13.85 -5.80
C THR A 196 -16.72 13.96 -4.27
N TYR A 197 -15.66 14.65 -3.84
CA TYR A 197 -15.78 15.69 -2.81
C TYR A 197 -15.54 17.06 -3.46
N VAL A 198 -16.57 17.90 -3.42
CA VAL A 198 -16.54 19.30 -3.82
C VAL A 198 -15.99 20.13 -2.65
N ASN A 199 -14.87 20.82 -2.89
CA ASN A 199 -14.31 22.00 -2.21
C ASN A 199 -14.21 22.04 -0.67
N HIS A 200 -12.98 22.14 -0.17
CA HIS A 200 -12.34 23.45 0.09
C HIS A 200 -10.82 23.28 0.17
N SER A 201 -10.10 23.96 -0.73
CA SER A 201 -8.71 24.44 -0.57
C SER A 201 -7.78 23.65 0.36
N SER A 202 -7.31 22.49 -0.08
CA SER A 202 -6.05 21.89 0.39
C SER A 202 -5.58 20.99 -0.73
N ASN A 203 -4.64 21.49 -1.52
CA ASN A 203 -4.00 20.70 -2.56
C ASN A 203 -3.29 19.51 -1.88
N PRO A 204 -3.66 18.24 -2.12
CA PRO A 204 -2.99 17.09 -1.51
C PRO A 204 -1.50 17.02 -1.88
N PHE A 205 -1.07 17.71 -2.94
CA PHE A 205 0.34 17.85 -3.30
C PHE A 205 1.16 18.75 -2.35
N LEU A 206 0.52 19.57 -1.50
CA LEU A 206 1.21 20.46 -0.57
C LEU A 206 1.47 19.88 0.82
N LEU A 207 0.94 18.68 1.13
CA LEU A 207 1.18 18.03 2.42
C LEU A 207 2.48 17.22 2.49
N VAL A 208 3.19 17.08 1.37
CA VAL A 208 4.45 16.30 1.28
C VAL A 208 5.69 17.21 1.27
N ASN A 209 5.51 18.54 1.22
CA ASN A 209 6.60 19.51 1.20
C ASN A 209 6.45 20.61 2.27
N ALA A 210 6.02 20.26 3.48
CA ALA A 210 6.01 21.16 4.63
C ALA A 210 6.65 20.52 5.86
#